data_AF-A0A952C0D0-F1
#
_entry.id   AF-A0A952C0D0-F1
#
_cell.length_a   1.000
_cell.length_b   1.000
_cell.length_c   1.000
_cell.angle_alpha   90.00
_cell.angle_beta   90.00
_cell.angle_gamma   90.00
#
_symmetry.space_group_name_H-M   'P 1'
#
loop_
_entity.id
_entity.type
_entity.pdbx_description
1 polymer ?
#
loop_
_entity_poly.entity_id
_entity_poly.type
_entity_poly.pdbx_seq_one_letter_code
_entity_poly.pdbx_strand_id
1 'polypeptide(L)'
;AELDRLICSSISAKGIPLDDLCMMSWGIPLYAYGAELTVSEFYAAHPDLLTILALFGVEVPDDVGEQVDVPERAYDIGRALALNLHAQDDPALRQVGWLLGWLFSSTGNSLVDCSDEALADIEPLSWASDDVAFAVEMIEEANDIMADAMAGLQQLLAVPPLLAALQRNIMLVQKKGNRDEHLSHLEWPRTQDGADRTAVADAVVLQLRRDAA
;
A
#
# COMPACT_ATOMS: atom_id res chain seq x y z
N ALA A 1 2.39 31.43 -22.88
CA ALA A 1 1.14 31.08 -22.20
C ALA A 1 0.37 29.96 -22.92
N GLU A 2 -0.16 30.16 -24.14
CA GLU A 2 -0.88 29.08 -24.86
C GLU A 2 0.07 27.99 -25.37
N LEU A 3 1.20 28.39 -25.95
CA LEU A 3 2.26 27.46 -26.37
C LEU A 3 2.79 26.64 -25.18
N ASP A 4 3.04 27.30 -24.04
CA ASP A 4 3.54 26.66 -22.82
C ASP A 4 2.59 25.55 -22.35
N ARG A 5 1.29 25.84 -22.30
CA ARG A 5 0.26 24.84 -21.95
C ARG A 5 0.23 23.67 -22.93
N LEU A 6 0.40 23.92 -24.23
CA LEU A 6 0.44 22.86 -25.24
C LEU A 6 1.67 21.96 -25.05
N ILE A 7 2.83 22.53 -24.71
CA ILE A 7 4.05 21.76 -24.43
C ILE A 7 3.85 20.92 -23.16
N CYS A 8 3.43 21.54 -22.06
CA CYS A 8 3.10 20.85 -20.80
C CYS A 8 2.12 19.70 -21.04
N SER A 9 0.98 19.96 -21.71
CA SER A 9 -0.01 18.94 -22.01
C SER A 9 0.53 17.80 -22.88
N SER A 10 1.44 18.09 -23.81
CA SER A 10 2.05 17.07 -24.67
C SER A 10 3.02 16.18 -23.89
N ILE A 11 3.75 16.74 -22.94
CA ILE A 11 4.67 16.00 -22.04
C ILE A 11 3.86 15.17 -21.02
N SER A 12 2.82 15.75 -20.42
CA SER A 12 1.91 15.03 -19.52
C SER A 12 1.18 13.88 -20.21
N ALA A 13 0.82 14.02 -21.49
CA ALA A 13 0.27 12.92 -22.28
C ALA A 13 1.27 11.77 -22.55
N LYS A 14 2.56 11.96 -22.23
CA LYS A 14 3.61 10.93 -22.29
C LYS A 14 3.94 10.32 -20.93
N GLY A 15 3.20 10.69 -19.87
CA GLY A 15 3.35 10.11 -18.54
C GLY A 15 4.21 10.93 -17.57
N ILE A 16 4.80 12.06 -17.99
CA ILE A 16 5.54 12.96 -17.10
C ILE A 16 4.62 14.12 -16.69
N PRO A 17 4.20 14.22 -15.43
CA PRO A 17 3.25 15.24 -15.02
C PRO A 17 3.96 16.61 -14.92
N LEU A 18 3.84 17.41 -15.98
CA LEU A 18 4.45 18.74 -16.08
C LEU A 18 3.35 19.81 -16.18
N ASP A 19 3.18 20.59 -15.11
CA ASP A 19 2.17 21.65 -15.06
C ASP A 19 2.70 23.03 -15.45
N ASP A 20 3.99 23.28 -15.20
CA ASP A 20 4.66 24.54 -15.51
C ASP A 20 6.00 24.31 -16.20
N LEU A 21 6.21 24.97 -17.33
CA LEU A 21 7.48 24.92 -18.06
C LEU A 21 8.68 25.38 -17.23
N CYS A 22 8.49 26.22 -16.21
CA CYS A 22 9.59 26.62 -15.34
C CYS A 22 10.19 25.44 -14.57
N MET A 23 9.44 24.36 -14.36
CA MET A 23 9.94 23.14 -13.72
C MET A 23 11.00 22.43 -14.56
N MET A 24 10.98 22.62 -15.90
CA MET A 24 11.94 21.96 -16.78
C MET A 24 13.41 22.34 -16.47
N SER A 25 13.66 23.52 -15.90
CA SER A 25 15.02 23.92 -15.51
C SER A 25 15.57 23.17 -14.29
N TRP A 26 14.70 22.48 -13.55
CA TRP A 26 15.03 21.71 -12.35
C TRP A 26 15.14 20.21 -12.61
N GLY A 27 14.97 19.78 -13.86
CA GLY A 27 14.94 18.37 -14.26
C GLY A 27 13.53 17.89 -14.61
N ILE A 28 13.36 16.57 -14.72
CA ILE A 28 12.05 15.95 -14.89
C ILE A 28 11.30 16.01 -13.54
N PRO A 29 10.09 16.58 -13.48
CA PRO A 29 9.32 16.61 -12.25
C PRO A 29 8.89 15.20 -11.85
N LEU A 30 9.15 14.85 -10.59
CA LEU A 30 8.74 13.61 -9.95
C LEU A 30 8.01 13.98 -8.65
N TYR A 31 6.90 13.30 -8.37
CA TYR A 31 6.13 13.53 -7.15
C TYR A 31 6.34 12.40 -6.16
N ALA A 32 6.49 12.76 -4.89
CA ALA A 32 6.48 11.80 -3.81
C ALA A 32 5.04 11.40 -3.47
N TYR A 33 4.85 10.10 -3.28
CA TYR A 33 3.66 9.49 -2.70
C TYR A 33 3.93 8.96 -1.29
N GLY A 34 5.15 9.08 -0.76
CA GLY A 34 5.55 8.49 0.51
C GLY A 34 4.66 8.87 1.69
N ALA A 35 4.35 7.86 2.51
CA ALA A 35 3.58 8.06 3.72
C ALA A 35 4.42 8.73 4.81
N GLU A 36 4.13 9.99 5.13
CA GLU A 36 4.80 10.73 6.20
C GLU A 36 4.14 10.48 7.55
N LEU A 37 4.38 9.30 8.12
CA LEU A 37 3.75 8.87 9.38
C LEU A 37 4.12 9.76 10.58
N THR A 38 5.16 10.59 10.51
CA THR A 38 5.52 11.52 11.60
C THR A 38 4.78 12.85 11.52
N VAL A 39 4.01 13.10 10.46
CA VAL A 39 3.35 14.39 10.19
C VAL A 39 1.85 14.27 10.43
N SER A 40 1.28 15.14 11.28
CA SER A 40 -0.14 15.09 11.67
C SER A 40 -1.11 15.23 10.47
N GLU A 41 -0.71 16.01 9.47
CA GLU A 41 -1.47 16.33 8.26
C GLU A 41 -1.72 15.09 7.40
N PHE A 42 -0.82 14.11 7.43
CA PHE A 42 -1.01 12.82 6.77
C PHE A 42 -2.27 12.11 7.31
N TYR A 43 -2.46 12.12 8.63
CA TYR A 43 -3.62 11.50 9.28
C TYR A 43 -4.91 12.28 9.03
N ALA A 44 -4.83 13.60 8.91
CA ALA A 44 -5.97 14.42 8.53
C ALA A 44 -6.42 14.13 7.08
N ALA A 45 -5.47 13.85 6.18
CA ALA A 45 -5.76 13.45 4.80
C ALA A 45 -6.25 11.99 4.69
N HIS A 46 -5.82 11.11 5.58
CA HIS A 46 -6.10 9.67 5.55
C HIS A 46 -6.69 9.14 6.87
N PRO A 47 -7.89 9.59 7.29
CA PRO A 47 -8.52 9.15 8.53
C PRO A 47 -8.90 7.65 8.54
N ASP A 48 -9.01 7.04 7.36
CA ASP A 48 -9.26 5.62 7.15
C ASP A 48 -8.08 4.72 7.57
N LEU A 49 -6.86 5.26 7.62
CA LEU A 49 -5.67 4.54 8.07
C LEU A 49 -5.53 4.46 9.59
N LEU A 50 -6.23 5.30 10.35
CA LEU A 50 -6.08 5.40 11.82
C LEU A 50 -6.26 4.04 12.52
N THR A 51 -7.29 3.29 12.12
CA THR A 51 -7.58 1.97 12.73
C THR A 51 -6.46 0.96 12.43
N ILE A 52 -5.79 1.08 11.28
CA ILE A 52 -4.73 0.18 10.86
C ILE A 52 -3.42 0.53 11.57
N LEU A 53 -3.03 1.81 11.56
CA LEU A 53 -1.80 2.29 12.19
C LEU A 53 -1.83 2.12 13.71
N ALA A 54 -3.00 2.22 14.34
CA ALA A 54 -3.17 1.89 15.76
C ALA A 54 -2.77 0.43 16.09
N LEU A 55 -2.92 -0.52 15.16
CA LEU A 55 -2.48 -1.92 15.38
C LEU A 55 -0.96 -2.02 15.55
N PHE A 56 -0.21 -1.09 14.94
CA PHE A 56 1.24 -1.02 15.04
C PHE A 56 1.72 -0.21 16.26
N GLY A 57 0.79 0.35 17.05
CA GLY A 57 1.09 1.18 18.21
C GLY A 57 1.39 2.63 17.87
N VAL A 58 0.93 3.11 16.70
CA VAL A 58 1.02 4.53 16.35
C VAL A 58 -0.13 5.27 17.04
N GLU A 59 0.22 6.23 17.89
CA GLU A 59 -0.73 7.07 18.63
C GLU A 59 -0.71 8.47 18.02
N VAL A 60 -1.82 8.87 17.41
CA VAL A 60 -1.95 10.19 16.76
C VAL A 60 -2.49 11.19 17.79
N PRO A 61 -1.80 12.33 18.04
CA PRO A 61 -2.29 13.39 18.92
C PRO A 61 -3.58 14.01 18.39
N ASP A 62 -4.40 14.56 19.29
CA ASP A 62 -5.64 15.27 18.92
C ASP A 62 -5.37 16.63 18.27
N ASP A 63 -4.18 17.22 18.51
CA ASP A 63 -3.81 18.56 18.04
C ASP A 63 -3.09 18.53 16.68
N VAL A 64 -3.64 19.27 15.72
CA VAL A 64 -3.06 19.44 14.38
C VAL A 64 -1.76 20.27 14.47
N GLY A 65 -0.69 19.74 13.89
CA GLY A 65 0.65 20.35 13.85
C GLY A 65 1.65 19.76 14.83
N GLU A 66 1.25 18.80 15.68
CA GLU A 66 2.20 18.04 16.49
C GLU A 66 2.85 16.91 15.70
N GLN A 67 4.13 16.66 15.95
CA GLN A 67 4.84 15.52 15.37
C GLN A 67 4.33 14.22 16.00
N VAL A 68 4.04 13.23 15.17
CA VAL A 68 3.60 11.91 15.62
C VAL A 68 4.83 11.04 15.91
N ASP A 69 4.88 10.47 17.11
CA ASP A 69 5.90 9.48 17.46
C ASP A 69 5.51 8.11 16.91
N VAL A 70 6.28 7.64 15.93
CA VAL A 70 6.07 6.34 15.29
C VAL A 70 7.12 5.39 15.86
N PRO A 71 6.72 4.35 16.61
CA PRO A 71 7.68 3.41 17.18
C PRO A 71 8.55 2.81 16.07
N GLU A 72 9.88 2.79 16.21
CA GLU A 72 10.81 2.19 15.23
C GLU A 72 10.39 0.75 14.87
N ARG A 73 9.91 0.02 15.88
CA ARG A 73 9.41 -1.34 15.74
C ARG A 73 8.21 -1.46 14.78
N ALA A 74 7.41 -0.41 14.62
CA ALA A 74 6.30 -0.40 13.66
C ALA A 74 6.81 -0.60 12.24
N TYR A 75 7.91 0.08 11.86
CA TYR A 75 8.56 -0.09 10.55
C TYR A 75 9.06 -1.52 10.36
N ASP A 76 9.76 -2.09 11.36
CA ASP A 76 10.27 -3.47 11.26
C ASP A 76 9.13 -4.48 11.03
N ILE A 77 8.04 -4.37 11.78
CA ILE A 77 6.90 -5.27 11.67
C ILE A 77 6.19 -5.05 10.34
N GLY A 78 5.95 -3.79 9.96
CA GLY A 78 5.30 -3.41 8.72
C GLY A 78 6.00 -3.98 7.50
N ARG A 79 7.32 -3.81 7.43
CA ARG A 79 8.18 -4.34 6.36
C ARG A 79 8.18 -5.86 6.32
N ALA A 80 8.30 -6.51 7.46
CA ALA A 80 8.27 -7.97 7.54
C ALA A 80 6.92 -8.57 7.08
N LEU A 81 5.81 -7.91 7.43
CA LEU A 81 4.48 -8.30 6.99
C LEU A 81 4.25 -8.02 5.51
N ALA A 82 4.69 -6.87 5.00
CA ALA A 82 4.62 -6.53 3.58
C ALA A 82 5.32 -7.60 2.72
N LEU A 83 6.57 -7.93 3.07
CA LEU A 83 7.34 -8.98 2.41
C LEU A 83 6.62 -10.34 2.44
N ASN A 84 6.04 -10.71 3.59
CA ASN A 84 5.30 -11.96 3.71
C ASN A 84 4.03 -12.00 2.85
N LEU A 85 3.31 -10.87 2.76
CA LEU A 85 2.10 -10.72 1.95
C LEU A 85 2.40 -10.72 0.45
N HIS A 86 3.51 -10.12 0.03
CA HIS A 86 3.96 -10.16 -1.37
C HIS A 86 4.31 -11.57 -1.84
N ALA A 87 4.76 -12.43 -0.92
CA ALA A 87 5.04 -13.85 -1.21
C ALA A 87 3.78 -14.72 -1.34
N GLN A 88 2.58 -14.19 -1.10
CA GLN A 88 1.33 -14.95 -1.23
C GLN A 88 0.87 -15.04 -2.70
N ASP A 89 0.25 -16.15 -3.07
CA ASP A 89 -0.33 -16.33 -4.40
C ASP A 89 -1.62 -15.51 -4.59
N ASP A 90 -2.34 -15.21 -3.49
CA ASP A 90 -3.61 -14.47 -3.52
C ASP A 90 -3.36 -12.98 -3.84
N PRO A 91 -3.88 -12.46 -4.97
CA PRO A 91 -3.71 -11.05 -5.34
C PRO A 91 -4.23 -10.07 -4.28
N ALA A 92 -5.32 -10.42 -3.58
CA ALA A 92 -5.89 -9.58 -2.54
C ALA A 92 -4.92 -9.41 -1.35
N LEU A 93 -4.24 -10.49 -0.97
CA LEU A 93 -3.22 -10.43 0.08
C LEU A 93 -2.00 -9.62 -0.38
N ARG A 94 -1.58 -9.77 -1.65
CA ARG A 94 -0.49 -8.95 -2.19
C ARG A 94 -0.81 -7.46 -2.21
N GLN A 95 -2.07 -7.08 -2.48
CA GLN A 95 -2.55 -5.69 -2.38
C GLN A 95 -2.46 -5.13 -0.96
N VAL A 96 -2.79 -5.93 0.06
CA VAL A 96 -2.51 -5.56 1.46
C VAL A 96 -1.00 -5.43 1.70
N GLY A 97 -0.19 -6.28 1.06
CA GLY A 97 1.27 -6.16 1.06
C GLY A 97 1.75 -4.81 0.52
N TRP A 98 1.19 -4.34 -0.60
CA TRP A 98 1.49 -3.02 -1.16
C TRP A 98 1.06 -1.87 -0.25
N LEU A 99 -0.10 -1.97 0.40
CA LEU A 99 -0.51 -1.01 1.43
C LEU A 99 0.54 -0.91 2.55
N LEU A 100 0.97 -2.04 3.12
CA LEU A 100 1.99 -2.02 4.18
C LEU A 100 3.35 -1.56 3.64
N GLY A 101 3.69 -1.94 2.41
CA GLY A 101 4.89 -1.49 1.71
C GLY A 101 4.95 0.04 1.65
N TRP A 102 3.86 0.68 1.22
CA TRP A 102 3.72 2.13 1.13
C TRP A 102 3.78 2.80 2.50
N LEU A 103 3.00 2.32 3.48
CA LEU A 103 2.96 2.92 4.82
C LEU A 103 4.32 2.91 5.53
N PHE A 104 5.16 1.92 5.23
CA PHE A 104 6.45 1.74 5.91
C PHE A 104 7.67 1.89 4.98
N SER A 105 7.49 2.59 3.86
CA SER A 105 8.52 2.94 2.88
C SER A 105 9.40 1.75 2.50
N SER A 106 8.79 0.73 1.90
CA SER A 106 9.44 -0.53 1.56
C SER A 106 8.91 -1.20 0.29
N THR A 107 8.41 -0.38 -0.63
CA THR A 107 7.91 -0.85 -1.94
C THR A 107 9.03 -1.11 -2.93
N GLY A 108 10.19 -0.45 -2.74
CA GLY A 108 11.32 -0.49 -3.67
C GLY A 108 11.28 0.60 -4.73
N ASN A 109 10.18 1.35 -4.85
CA ASN A 109 10.07 2.49 -5.74
C ASN A 109 10.23 3.80 -4.94
N SER A 110 11.25 4.59 -5.27
CA SER A 110 11.57 5.82 -4.53
C SER A 110 10.44 6.86 -4.52
N LEU A 111 9.59 6.91 -5.56
CA LEU A 111 8.44 7.81 -5.55
C LEU A 111 7.42 7.43 -4.50
N VAL A 112 7.30 6.14 -4.17
CA VAL A 112 6.36 5.64 -3.16
C VAL A 112 6.98 5.55 -1.77
N ASP A 113 8.31 5.44 -1.68
CA ASP A 113 9.02 5.26 -0.42
C ASP A 113 9.54 6.56 0.20
N CYS A 114 9.83 7.60 -0.60
CA CYS A 114 10.36 8.88 -0.13
C CYS A 114 9.26 9.91 0.16
N SER A 115 9.50 10.80 1.14
CA SER A 115 8.78 12.08 1.27
C SER A 115 9.24 13.07 0.20
N ASP A 116 8.50 14.18 0.05
CA ASP A 116 8.91 15.27 -0.85
C ASP A 116 10.31 15.81 -0.49
N GLU A 117 10.61 15.96 0.81
CA GLU A 117 11.93 16.39 1.29
C GLU A 117 13.03 15.39 0.94
N ALA A 118 12.80 14.10 1.18
CA ALA A 118 13.79 13.06 0.87
C ALA A 118 13.99 12.90 -0.64
N LEU A 119 12.94 13.09 -1.45
CA LEU A 119 13.03 13.05 -2.91
C LEU A 119 13.80 14.27 -3.45
N ALA A 120 13.64 15.45 -2.84
CA ALA A 120 14.35 16.66 -3.22
C ALA A 120 15.88 16.60 -2.99
N ASP A 121 16.33 15.72 -2.08
CA ASP A 121 17.76 15.46 -1.83
C ASP A 121 18.41 14.57 -2.91
N ILE A 122 17.62 13.93 -3.77
CA ILE A 122 18.11 13.09 -4.87
C ILE A 122 18.41 13.96 -6.08
N GLU A 123 19.52 13.69 -6.78
CA GLU A 123 19.88 14.41 -8.00
C GLU A 123 18.76 14.25 -9.05
N PRO A 124 18.21 15.36 -9.57
CA PRO A 124 17.06 15.29 -10.47
C PRO A 124 17.46 14.69 -11.82
N LEU A 125 16.53 13.91 -12.40
CA LEU A 125 16.71 13.34 -13.73
C LEU A 125 16.81 14.43 -14.79
N SER A 126 17.71 14.23 -15.75
CA SER A 126 17.87 15.16 -16.87
C SER A 126 16.80 14.92 -17.95
N TRP A 127 16.67 15.82 -18.92
CA TRP A 127 15.78 15.63 -20.07
C TRP A 127 16.39 14.77 -21.19
N ALA A 128 17.43 13.98 -20.89
CA ALA A 128 17.98 13.00 -21.82
C ALA A 128 16.95 11.88 -22.06
N SER A 129 17.01 11.25 -23.24
CA SER A 129 16.02 10.24 -23.64
C SER A 129 15.94 9.05 -22.67
N ASP A 130 17.08 8.60 -22.14
CA ASP A 130 17.14 7.46 -21.23
C ASP A 130 16.54 7.82 -19.86
N ASP A 131 16.85 9.00 -19.33
CA ASP A 131 16.28 9.54 -18.10
C ASP A 131 14.77 9.77 -18.23
N VAL A 132 14.29 10.22 -19.38
CA VAL A 132 12.85 10.35 -19.68
C VAL A 132 12.17 8.98 -19.66
N ALA A 133 12.76 7.97 -20.29
CA ALA A 133 12.21 6.62 -20.30
C ALA A 133 12.16 6.04 -18.88
N PHE A 134 13.23 6.23 -18.11
CA PHE A 134 13.31 5.80 -16.72
C PHE A 134 12.29 6.51 -15.82
N ALA A 135 12.13 7.84 -15.98
CA ALA A 135 11.12 8.60 -15.25
C ALA A 135 9.69 8.08 -15.51
N VAL A 136 9.37 7.81 -16.78
CA VAL A 136 8.06 7.26 -17.16
C VAL A 136 7.84 5.89 -16.51
N GLU A 137 8.84 4.99 -16.55
CA GLU A 137 8.77 3.68 -15.91
C GLU A 137 8.54 3.79 -14.40
N MET A 138 9.31 4.66 -13.72
CA MET A 138 9.14 4.90 -12.28
C MET A 138 7.75 5.44 -11.92
N ILE A 139 7.22 6.37 -12.72
CA ILE A 139 5.90 6.96 -12.51
C ILE A 139 4.80 5.92 -12.74
N GLU A 140 4.88 5.14 -13.81
CA GLU A 140 3.93 4.07 -14.11
C GLU A 140 3.91 3.02 -12.99
N GLU A 141 5.08 2.55 -12.55
CA GLU A 141 5.18 1.61 -11.43
C GLU A 141 4.63 2.21 -10.12
N ALA A 142 4.95 3.46 -9.80
CA ALA A 142 4.44 4.12 -8.61
C ALA A 142 2.91 4.22 -8.63
N ASN A 143 2.31 4.54 -9.78
CA ASN A 143 0.86 4.61 -9.94
C ASN A 143 0.21 3.23 -9.74
N ASP A 144 0.81 2.16 -10.29
CA ASP A 144 0.32 0.79 -10.11
C ASP A 144 0.41 0.34 -8.64
N ILE A 145 1.53 0.62 -7.96
CA ILE A 145 1.71 0.35 -6.53
C ILE A 145 0.64 1.09 -5.71
N MET A 146 0.42 2.38 -5.98
CA MET A 146 -0.58 3.17 -5.25
C MET A 146 -2.01 2.67 -5.51
N ALA A 147 -2.33 2.27 -6.74
CA ALA A 147 -3.62 1.66 -7.05
C ALA A 147 -3.84 0.36 -6.26
N ASP A 148 -2.83 -0.51 -6.20
CA ASP A 148 -2.88 -1.75 -5.43
C ASP A 148 -2.90 -1.51 -3.91
N ALA A 149 -2.17 -0.51 -3.40
CA ALA A 149 -2.19 -0.13 -1.99
C ALA A 149 -3.58 0.35 -1.57
N MET A 150 -4.23 1.18 -2.39
CA MET A 150 -5.61 1.63 -2.14
C MET A 150 -6.62 0.49 -2.22
N ALA A 151 -6.45 -0.45 -3.15
CA ALA A 151 -7.27 -1.65 -3.20
C ALA A 151 -7.08 -2.53 -1.94
N GLY A 152 -5.84 -2.67 -1.46
CA GLY A 152 -5.51 -3.37 -0.22
C GLY A 152 -6.17 -2.73 1.00
N LEU A 153 -6.17 -1.40 1.07
CA LEU A 153 -6.86 -0.64 2.13
C LEU A 153 -8.36 -0.91 2.13
N GLN A 154 -9.00 -0.80 0.97
CA GLN A 154 -10.43 -1.07 0.83
C GLN A 154 -10.79 -2.50 1.26
N GLN A 155 -9.98 -3.49 0.87
CA GLN A 155 -10.21 -4.89 1.25
C GLN A 155 -10.09 -5.12 2.75
N LEU A 156 -9.06 -4.55 3.36
CA LEU A 156 -8.79 -4.69 4.79
C LEU A 156 -9.91 -4.08 5.63
N LEU A 157 -10.46 -2.93 5.19
CA LEU A 157 -11.62 -2.30 5.82
C LEU A 157 -12.93 -3.07 5.56
N ALA A 158 -13.09 -3.68 4.39
CA ALA A 158 -14.30 -4.39 4.00
C ALA A 158 -14.40 -5.82 4.57
N VAL A 159 -13.27 -6.44 4.92
CA VAL A 159 -13.19 -7.86 5.33
C VAL A 159 -12.71 -7.98 6.77
N PRO A 160 -13.60 -7.99 7.78
CA PRO A 160 -13.21 -8.07 9.20
C PRO A 160 -12.30 -9.27 9.56
N PRO A 161 -12.47 -10.48 8.97
CA PRO A 161 -11.54 -11.58 9.20
C PRO A 161 -10.09 -11.27 8.78
N LEU A 162 -9.90 -10.45 7.73
CA LEU A 162 -8.59 -10.05 7.24
C LEU A 162 -7.92 -9.05 8.18
N LEU A 163 -8.65 -8.03 8.63
CA LEU A 163 -8.18 -7.10 9.67
C LEU A 163 -7.82 -7.85 10.97
N ALA A 164 -8.65 -8.81 11.40
CA ALA A 164 -8.35 -9.63 12.58
C ALA A 164 -7.09 -10.51 12.38
N ALA A 165 -6.86 -11.02 11.16
CA ALA A 165 -5.65 -11.76 10.84
C ALA A 165 -4.40 -10.87 10.88
N LEU A 166 -4.48 -9.64 10.33
CA LEU A 166 -3.42 -8.66 10.42
C LEU A 166 -3.05 -8.37 11.89
N GLN A 167 -4.04 -8.08 12.73
CA GLN A 167 -3.81 -7.84 14.16
C GLN A 167 -3.11 -9.03 14.84
N ARG A 168 -3.54 -10.27 14.55
CA ARG A 168 -2.87 -11.47 15.09
C ARG A 168 -1.42 -11.59 14.61
N ASN A 169 -1.17 -11.37 13.33
CA ASN A 169 0.16 -11.50 12.74
C ASN A 169 1.12 -10.42 13.30
N ILE A 170 0.65 -9.19 13.48
CA ILE A 170 1.41 -8.13 14.18
C ILE A 170 1.81 -8.60 15.59
N MET A 171 0.87 -9.12 16.38
CA MET A 171 1.17 -9.63 17.73
C MET A 171 2.16 -10.80 17.72
N LEU A 172 2.13 -11.67 16.70
CA LEU A 172 3.07 -12.79 16.58
C LEU A 172 4.49 -12.30 16.28
N VAL A 173 4.65 -11.37 15.36
CA VAL A 173 5.95 -10.76 15.02
C VAL A 173 6.49 -9.98 16.22
N GLN A 174 5.63 -9.25 16.94
CA GLN A 174 5.99 -8.56 18.20
C GLN A 174 6.47 -9.51 19.30
N LYS A 175 5.89 -10.70 19.44
CA LYS A 175 6.29 -11.63 20.51
C LYS A 175 7.57 -12.40 20.21
N LYS A 176 7.79 -12.77 18.95
CA LYS A 176 8.86 -13.70 18.56
C LYS A 176 10.15 -13.01 18.10
N GLY A 177 10.12 -11.71 17.81
CA GLY A 177 11.26 -11.00 17.23
C GLY A 177 11.47 -11.34 15.75
N ASN A 178 12.30 -10.56 15.07
CA ASN A 178 12.46 -10.58 13.61
C ASN A 178 13.36 -11.73 13.11
N ARG A 179 13.00 -12.99 13.42
CA ARG A 179 13.69 -14.18 12.89
C ARG A 179 12.92 -14.73 11.69
N ASP A 180 13.58 -14.78 10.52
CA ASP A 180 13.01 -15.19 9.22
C ASP A 180 12.17 -16.48 9.25
N GLU A 181 12.55 -17.46 10.07
CA GLU A 181 11.78 -18.71 10.23
C GLU A 181 10.31 -18.46 10.63
N HIS A 182 10.01 -17.36 11.32
CA HIS A 182 8.67 -17.11 11.87
C HIS A 182 7.71 -16.47 10.87
N LEU A 183 8.21 -15.85 9.81
CA LEU A 183 7.37 -15.28 8.75
C LEU A 183 6.71 -16.38 7.92
N SER A 184 7.34 -17.56 7.81
CA SER A 184 6.80 -18.72 7.08
C SER A 184 5.52 -19.31 7.70
N HIS A 185 5.16 -18.91 8.92
CA HIS A 185 4.00 -19.43 9.67
C HIS A 185 2.87 -18.41 9.85
N LEU A 186 2.94 -17.26 9.19
CA LEU A 186 1.84 -16.29 9.24
C LEU A 186 0.64 -16.83 8.45
N GLU A 187 -0.53 -16.80 9.09
CA GLU A 187 -1.77 -17.32 8.49
C GLU A 187 -2.65 -16.16 8.04
N TRP A 188 -3.08 -16.24 6.77
CA TRP A 188 -3.97 -15.27 6.16
C TRP A 188 -5.27 -15.96 5.71
N PRO A 189 -6.44 -15.33 5.91
CA PRO A 189 -7.70 -15.90 5.45
C PRO A 189 -7.71 -15.91 3.91
N ARG A 190 -8.20 -17.01 3.33
CA ARG A 190 -8.43 -17.07 1.88
C ARG A 190 -9.60 -16.16 1.52
N THR A 191 -9.40 -15.27 0.56
CA THR A 191 -10.45 -14.34 0.12
C THR A 191 -11.58 -15.02 -0.68
N GLN A 192 -11.37 -16.26 -1.16
CA GLN A 192 -12.33 -16.97 -2.02
C GLN A 192 -13.38 -17.83 -1.30
N ASP A 193 -13.31 -18.03 0.02
CA ASP A 193 -14.22 -18.96 0.72
C ASP A 193 -15.65 -18.39 0.95
N GLY A 194 -15.93 -17.16 0.50
CA GLY A 194 -17.17 -16.44 0.77
C GLY A 194 -18.32 -16.61 -0.24
N ALA A 195 -18.10 -17.17 -1.42
CA ALA A 195 -19.11 -17.19 -2.50
C ALA A 195 -19.77 -18.55 -2.77
N ASP A 196 -19.24 -19.68 -2.27
CA ASP A 196 -19.63 -21.01 -2.77
C ASP A 196 -20.12 -22.00 -1.69
N ARG A 197 -20.58 -21.49 -0.55
CA ARG A 197 -21.40 -22.29 0.39
C ARG A 197 -22.88 -21.96 0.26
N THR A 198 -23.40 -21.94 -0.97
CA THR A 198 -24.80 -22.30 -1.15
C THR A 198 -24.90 -23.78 -0.83
N ALA A 199 -25.50 -24.13 0.31
CA ALA A 199 -25.82 -25.51 0.63
C ALA A 199 -26.66 -26.08 -0.52
N VAL A 200 -26.03 -26.80 -1.44
CA VAL A 200 -26.74 -27.73 -2.31
C VAL A 200 -27.30 -28.76 -1.35
N ALA A 201 -28.59 -28.62 -1.04
CA ALA A 201 -29.35 -29.66 -0.38
C ALA A 201 -29.16 -30.91 -1.25
N ASP A 202 -28.36 -31.84 -0.76
CA ASP A 202 -28.07 -33.10 -1.41
C ASP A 202 -29.39 -33.84 -1.57
N ALA A 203 -29.96 -33.78 -2.78
CA ALA A 203 -31.26 -34.34 -3.11
C ALA A 203 -31.31 -35.87 -2.91
N VAL A 204 -30.15 -36.50 -2.72
CA VAL A 204 -30.01 -37.92 -2.41
C VAL A 204 -30.44 -38.23 -0.97
N VAL A 205 -30.27 -37.32 -0.02
CA VAL A 205 -30.61 -37.56 1.41
C VAL A 205 -32.13 -37.49 1.66
N LEU A 206 -32.90 -36.85 0.78
CA LEU A 206 -34.36 -36.73 0.90
C LEU A 206 -35.15 -37.89 0.28
N GLN A 207 -34.54 -38.78 -0.51
CA GLN A 207 -35.23 -39.97 -1.04
C GLN A 207 -35.23 -41.15 -0.06
N LEU A 208 -34.22 -41.26 0.82
CA LEU A 208 -34.14 -42.37 1.79
C LEU A 208 -35.14 -42.30 2.96
N ARG A 209 -35.87 -41.18 3.13
CA ARG A 209 -36.90 -41.04 4.19
C ARG A 209 -38.34 -41.28 3.73
N ARG A 210 -38.59 -41.54 2.44
CA ARG A 210 -39.94 -41.85 1.94
C ARG A 210 -40.22 -43.35 1.73
N ASP A 211 -39.20 -44.19 1.81
CA ASP A 211 -39.36 -45.65 1.65
C ASP A 211 -39.40 -46.42 2.98
N ALA A 212 -39.51 -45.70 4.11
CA ALA A 212 -39.54 -46.28 5.46
C ALA A 212 -40.78 -45.88 6.29
N ALA A 213 -41.92 -45.63 5.63
CA ALA A 213 -43.22 -45.39 6.28
C ALA A 213 -44.28 -46.38 5.78
#